data_AF-A0A2E5UTV5-F1
#
_entry.id   AF-A0A2E5UTV5-F1
#
_cell.length_a   1.000
_cell.length_b   1.000
_cell.length_c   1.000
_cell.angle_alpha   90.00
_cell.angle_beta   90.00
_cell.angle_gamma   90.00
#
_symmetry.space_group_name_H-M   'P 1'
#
loop_
_entity.id
_entity.type
_entity.pdbx_description
1 polymer ?
#
loop_
_entity_poly.entity_id
_entity_poly.type
_entity_poly.pdbx_seq_one_letter_code
_entity_poly.pdbx_strand_id
1 'polypeptide(L)'
;MGTEEMNNEKQTISKEEAAATLKSVDSTKRDAIKSFRIPLLLITLISLSYSLIVFSWGMTEHDNLWALGMYIGSASFVIFVAFSLYTFRLLGIKINILPRSNERIKSELVSLLIFAVILIFGRQFRVYEGFEYAPHIAALISGGYMTYLLYKYPTGEYVVGNQK
;
A
#
# COMPACT_ATOMS: atom_id res chain seq x y z
N MET A 1 -22.05 -9.39 -53.39
CA MET A 1 -21.44 -8.27 -52.63
C MET A 1 -22.16 -8.06 -51.29
N GLY A 2 -22.53 -9.13 -50.57
CA GLY A 2 -23.37 -9.03 -49.35
C GLY A 2 -22.94 -9.91 -48.18
N THR A 3 -21.81 -10.62 -48.29
CA THR A 3 -21.29 -11.52 -47.26
C THR A 3 -20.19 -10.89 -46.40
N GLU A 4 -19.55 -9.82 -46.87
CA GLU A 4 -18.49 -9.11 -46.12
C GLU A 4 -19.06 -8.11 -45.10
N GLU A 5 -20.15 -7.41 -45.41
CA GLU A 5 -20.80 -6.46 -44.48
C GLU A 5 -21.43 -7.18 -43.28
N MET A 6 -22.13 -8.29 -43.49
CA MET A 6 -22.70 -9.11 -42.40
C MET A 6 -21.64 -9.67 -41.43
N ASN A 7 -20.42 -9.94 -41.90
CA ASN A 7 -19.35 -10.47 -41.05
C ASN A 7 -18.67 -9.36 -40.24
N ASN A 8 -18.52 -8.16 -40.83
CA ASN A 8 -17.98 -7.00 -40.14
C ASN A 8 -18.93 -6.51 -39.04
N GLU A 9 -20.24 -6.42 -39.31
CA GLU A 9 -21.25 -6.02 -38.31
C GLU A 9 -21.33 -7.02 -37.15
N LYS A 10 -21.27 -8.33 -37.41
CA LYS A 10 -21.21 -9.33 -36.32
C LYS A 10 -19.93 -9.25 -35.51
N GLN A 11 -18.78 -8.95 -36.14
CA GLN A 11 -17.51 -8.78 -35.43
C GLN A 11 -17.45 -7.48 -34.63
N THR A 12 -18.02 -6.38 -35.12
CA THR A 12 -18.07 -5.10 -34.39
C THR A 12 -19.03 -5.18 -33.20
N ILE A 13 -20.23 -5.75 -33.40
CA ILE A 13 -21.19 -6.01 -32.31
C ILE A 13 -20.59 -6.95 -31.26
N SER A 14 -19.90 -8.02 -31.69
CA SER A 14 -19.23 -8.96 -30.77
C SER A 14 -18.06 -8.32 -30.00
N LYS A 15 -17.31 -7.39 -30.60
CA LYS A 15 -16.24 -6.64 -29.93
C LYS A 15 -16.78 -5.59 -28.97
N GLU A 16 -17.87 -4.91 -29.31
CA GLU A 16 -18.54 -3.94 -28.43
C GLU A 16 -19.25 -4.62 -27.26
N GLU A 17 -19.93 -5.75 -27.48
CA GLU A 17 -20.49 -6.58 -26.41
C GLU A 17 -19.38 -7.18 -25.53
N ALA A 18 -18.27 -7.66 -26.11
CA ALA A 18 -17.13 -8.14 -25.34
C ALA A 18 -16.48 -7.00 -24.55
N ALA A 19 -16.36 -5.79 -25.10
CA ALA A 19 -15.84 -4.62 -24.41
C ALA A 19 -16.79 -4.12 -23.32
N ALA A 20 -18.10 -4.14 -23.55
CA ALA A 20 -19.12 -3.80 -22.56
C ALA A 20 -19.16 -4.82 -21.42
N THR A 21 -18.98 -6.11 -21.75
CA THR A 21 -18.87 -7.19 -20.77
C THR A 21 -17.55 -7.11 -20.01
N LEU A 22 -16.42 -6.78 -20.66
CA LEU A 22 -15.16 -6.51 -19.98
C LEU A 22 -15.29 -5.33 -19.02
N LYS A 23 -15.95 -4.26 -19.46
CA LYS A 23 -16.15 -3.03 -18.70
C LYS A 23 -17.10 -3.25 -17.52
N SER A 24 -18.13 -4.09 -17.67
CA SER A 24 -19.04 -4.47 -16.58
C SER A 24 -18.39 -5.45 -15.60
N VAL A 25 -17.54 -6.37 -16.08
CA VAL A 25 -16.71 -7.23 -15.23
C VAL A 25 -15.68 -6.39 -14.46
N ASP A 26 -15.05 -5.42 -15.11
CA ASP A 26 -14.10 -4.51 -14.49
C ASP A 26 -14.77 -3.58 -13.47
N SER A 27 -15.97 -3.06 -13.76
CA SER A 27 -16.72 -2.26 -12.78
C SER A 27 -17.18 -3.12 -11.59
N THR A 28 -17.63 -4.35 -11.84
CA THR A 28 -18.02 -5.29 -10.77
C THR A 28 -16.83 -5.71 -9.92
N LYS A 29 -15.67 -5.97 -10.53
CA LYS A 29 -14.41 -6.20 -9.80
C LYS A 29 -14.01 -4.97 -9.00
N ARG A 30 -14.17 -3.77 -9.56
CA ARG A 30 -13.81 -2.50 -8.89
C ARG A 30 -14.73 -2.20 -7.71
N ASP A 31 -16.02 -2.52 -7.82
CA ASP A 31 -17.00 -2.40 -6.72
C ASP A 31 -16.82 -3.50 -5.68
N ALA A 32 -16.47 -4.72 -6.09
CA ALA A 32 -16.04 -5.78 -5.18
C ALA A 32 -14.75 -5.39 -4.44
N ILE A 33 -13.74 -4.82 -5.11
CA ILE A 33 -12.49 -4.34 -4.48
C ILE A 33 -12.76 -3.15 -3.54
N LYS A 34 -13.72 -2.26 -3.87
CA LYS A 34 -14.16 -1.20 -2.95
C LYS A 34 -14.83 -1.74 -1.70
N SER A 35 -15.68 -2.77 -1.85
CA SER A 35 -16.38 -3.44 -0.73
C SER A 35 -15.43 -4.29 0.10
N PHE A 36 -14.43 -4.88 -0.54
CA PHE A 36 -13.38 -5.72 0.05
C PHE A 36 -12.04 -4.98 0.25
N ARG A 37 -12.13 -3.70 0.61
CA ARG A 37 -10.96 -2.95 1.08
C ARG A 37 -10.37 -3.64 2.32
N ILE A 38 -9.06 -3.48 2.50
CA ILE A 38 -8.40 -3.80 3.78
C ILE A 38 -9.24 -3.16 4.89
N PRO A 39 -9.72 -3.93 5.89
CA PRO A 39 -10.52 -3.37 6.95
C PRO A 39 -9.77 -2.21 7.60
N LEU A 40 -10.43 -1.07 7.81
CA LEU A 40 -9.81 0.15 8.34
C LEU A 40 -9.03 -0.13 9.62
N LEU A 41 -9.53 -1.02 10.47
CA LEU A 41 -8.83 -1.51 11.66
C LEU A 41 -7.46 -2.09 11.33
N LEU A 42 -7.36 -2.93 10.29
CA LEU A 42 -6.09 -3.54 9.91
C LEU A 42 -5.12 -2.50 9.33
N ILE A 43 -5.61 -1.52 8.56
CA ILE A 43 -4.78 -0.38 8.10
C ILE A 43 -4.22 0.39 9.30
N THR A 44 -5.07 0.68 10.29
CA THR A 44 -4.65 1.39 11.50
C THR A 44 -3.64 0.58 12.31
N LEU A 45 -3.84 -0.73 12.45
CA LEU A 45 -2.93 -1.62 13.18
C LEU A 45 -1.55 -1.73 12.51
N ILE A 46 -1.51 -1.87 11.18
CA ILE A 46 -0.26 -1.87 10.40
C ILE A 46 0.46 -0.53 10.60
N SER A 47 -0.27 0.57 10.47
CA SER A 47 0.30 1.92 10.57
C SER A 47 0.80 2.25 11.97
N LEU A 48 0.06 1.86 13.02
CA LEU A 48 0.47 1.99 14.42
C LEU A 48 1.70 1.15 14.72
N SER A 49 1.76 -0.07 14.22
CA SER A 49 2.94 -0.94 14.37
C SER A 49 4.17 -0.31 13.71
N TYR A 50 3.99 0.28 12.52
CA TYR A 50 5.08 0.98 11.83
C TYR A 50 5.52 2.25 12.58
N SER A 51 4.59 3.06 13.07
CA SER A 51 4.89 4.21 13.93
C SER A 51 5.67 3.79 15.18
N LEU A 52 5.32 2.66 15.81
CA LEU A 52 6.03 2.15 16.96
C LEU A 52 7.48 1.78 16.62
N ILE A 53 7.74 1.20 15.44
CA ILE A 53 9.11 0.90 14.96
C ILE A 53 9.91 2.19 14.82
N VAL A 54 9.37 3.20 14.11
CA VAL A 54 10.03 4.50 13.88
C VAL A 54 10.32 5.22 15.19
N PHE A 55 9.34 5.27 16.07
CA PHE A 55 9.45 5.87 17.39
C PHE A 55 10.52 5.17 18.23
N SER A 56 10.43 3.84 18.33
CA SER A 56 11.34 3.02 19.11
C SER A 56 12.77 3.13 18.59
N TRP A 57 12.97 3.17 17.27
CA TRP A 57 14.28 3.43 16.65
C TRP A 57 14.86 4.79 17.03
N GLY A 58 14.05 5.86 16.96
CA GLY A 58 14.50 7.20 17.35
C GLY A 58 14.80 7.33 18.85
N MET A 59 14.12 6.54 19.69
CA MET A 59 14.31 6.50 21.15
C MET A 59 15.39 5.50 21.61
N THR A 60 15.92 4.66 20.71
CA THR A 60 16.93 3.65 21.07
C THR A 60 18.29 4.32 21.29
N GLU A 61 18.74 4.29 22.55
CA GLU A 61 20.10 4.59 22.99
C GLU A 61 20.57 3.47 23.93
N HIS A 62 21.88 3.38 24.15
CA HIS A 62 22.58 2.33 24.92
C HIS A 62 21.73 1.68 26.03
N ASP A 63 21.56 0.35 25.98
CA ASP A 63 20.82 -0.51 26.93
C ASP A 63 19.36 -0.12 27.25
N ASN A 64 18.65 0.48 26.31
CA ASN A 64 17.27 0.91 26.53
C ASN A 64 16.22 -0.14 26.10
N LEU A 65 15.17 -0.29 26.92
CA LEU A 65 13.98 -1.09 26.68
C LEU A 65 13.25 -0.73 25.37
N TRP A 66 13.48 0.46 24.81
CA TRP A 66 12.92 0.85 23.50
C TRP A 66 13.34 -0.07 22.35
N ALA A 67 14.47 -0.78 22.45
CA ALA A 67 14.82 -1.83 21.49
C ALA A 67 13.77 -2.95 21.44
N LEU A 68 13.15 -3.30 22.57
CA LEU A 68 12.04 -4.25 22.61
C LEU A 68 10.80 -3.72 21.88
N GLY A 69 10.50 -2.43 22.00
CA GLY A 69 9.42 -1.77 21.27
C GLY A 69 9.58 -1.91 19.75
N MET A 70 10.83 -1.86 19.26
CA MET A 70 11.15 -2.08 17.86
C MET A 70 10.91 -3.54 17.43
N TYR A 71 11.32 -4.52 18.25
CA TYR A 71 11.08 -5.94 17.95
C TYR A 71 9.59 -6.29 17.97
N ILE A 72 8.86 -5.81 18.98
CA ILE A 72 7.40 -6.00 19.08
C ILE A 72 6.70 -5.32 17.90
N GLY A 73 7.03 -4.07 17.62
CA GLY A 73 6.48 -3.33 16.48
C GLY A 73 6.76 -4.03 15.15
N SER A 74 7.97 -4.55 14.96
CA SER A 74 8.36 -5.29 13.75
C SER A 74 7.60 -6.61 13.62
N ALA A 75 7.49 -7.38 14.70
CA ALA A 75 6.73 -8.63 14.71
C ALA A 75 5.24 -8.39 14.43
N SER A 76 4.62 -7.42 15.10
CA SER A 76 3.22 -7.03 14.87
C SER A 76 3.00 -6.53 13.45
N PHE A 77 3.90 -5.71 12.91
CA PHE A 77 3.82 -5.22 11.54
C PHE A 77 3.80 -6.38 10.53
N VAL A 78 4.73 -7.34 10.66
CA VAL A 78 4.79 -8.52 9.78
C VAL A 78 3.53 -9.36 9.90
N ILE A 79 3.01 -9.58 11.11
CA ILE A 79 1.78 -10.35 11.34
C ILE A 79 0.58 -9.65 10.68
N PHE A 80 0.42 -8.34 10.87
CA PHE A 80 -0.70 -7.62 10.29
C PHE A 80 -0.62 -7.49 8.76
N VAL A 81 0.58 -7.35 8.20
CA VAL A 81 0.79 -7.40 6.76
C VAL A 81 0.51 -8.80 6.21
N ALA A 82 0.94 -9.86 6.89
CA ALA A 82 0.60 -11.23 6.50
C ALA A 82 -0.92 -11.47 6.54
N PHE A 83 -1.59 -10.95 7.57
CA PHE A 83 -3.05 -11.03 7.70
C PHE A 83 -3.77 -10.23 6.60
N SER A 84 -3.24 -9.08 6.18
CA SER A 84 -3.82 -8.29 5.09
C SER A 84 -3.69 -9.05 3.76
N LEU A 85 -2.52 -9.61 3.47
CA LEU A 85 -2.28 -10.47 2.30
C LEU A 85 -3.17 -11.72 2.31
N TYR A 86 -3.35 -12.34 3.48
CA TYR A 86 -4.24 -13.49 3.65
C TYR A 86 -5.70 -13.12 3.40
N THR A 87 -6.14 -11.96 3.88
CA THR A 87 -7.47 -11.41 3.59
C THR A 87 -7.67 -11.25 2.09
N PHE A 88 -6.72 -10.64 1.38
CA PHE A 88 -6.82 -10.53 -0.08
C PHE A 88 -6.84 -11.87 -0.82
N ARG A 89 -6.10 -12.86 -0.31
CA ARG A 89 -6.12 -14.22 -0.86
C ARG A 89 -7.48 -14.90 -0.67
N LEU A 90 -8.10 -14.76 0.50
CA LEU A 90 -9.47 -15.24 0.78
C LEU A 90 -10.49 -14.61 -0.18
N LEU A 91 -10.26 -13.35 -0.55
CA LEU A 91 -11.11 -12.59 -1.46
C LEU A 91 -10.90 -12.91 -2.94
N GLY A 92 -10.02 -13.88 -3.25
CA GLY A 92 -9.71 -14.28 -4.62
C GLY A 92 -8.89 -13.25 -5.41
N ILE A 93 -8.40 -12.20 -4.75
CA ILE A 93 -7.54 -11.20 -5.36
C ILE A 93 -6.12 -11.77 -5.39
N LYS A 94 -5.61 -12.11 -6.58
CA LYS A 94 -4.23 -12.54 -6.77
C LYS A 94 -3.29 -11.36 -6.56
N ILE A 95 -2.79 -11.20 -5.34
CA ILE A 95 -1.73 -10.24 -5.06
C ILE A 95 -0.40 -10.84 -5.51
N ASN A 96 0.23 -10.20 -6.48
CA ASN A 96 1.64 -10.42 -6.75
C ASN A 96 2.46 -9.56 -5.79
N ILE A 97 3.09 -10.23 -4.82
CA ILE A 97 4.00 -9.59 -3.85
C ILE A 97 5.21 -8.99 -4.57
N LEU A 98 5.67 -9.61 -5.67
CA LEU A 98 6.73 -9.06 -6.51
C LEU A 98 6.20 -7.95 -7.43
N PRO A 99 6.81 -6.75 -7.42
CA PRO A 99 6.46 -5.69 -8.35
C PRO A 99 6.86 -6.10 -9.76
N ARG A 100 5.87 -6.34 -10.62
CA ARG A 100 6.10 -6.79 -12.01
C ARG A 100 6.26 -5.64 -13.00
N SER A 101 5.86 -4.42 -12.62
CA SER A 101 5.93 -3.22 -13.46
C SER A 101 7.01 -2.25 -12.97
N ASN A 102 7.72 -1.64 -13.92
CA ASN A 102 8.77 -0.64 -13.64
C ASN A 102 8.23 0.58 -12.88
N GLU A 103 6.97 0.96 -13.13
CA GLU A 103 6.30 2.06 -12.43
C GLU A 103 6.08 1.73 -10.95
N ARG A 104 5.69 0.49 -10.64
CA ARG A 104 5.51 0.03 -9.26
C ARG A 104 6.84 0.01 -8.51
N ILE A 105 7.91 -0.49 -9.13
CA ILE A 105 9.26 -0.46 -8.55
C ILE A 105 9.68 0.98 -8.23
N LYS A 106 9.48 1.93 -9.16
CA LYS A 106 9.80 3.35 -8.91
C LYS A 106 9.00 3.92 -7.74
N SER A 107 7.70 3.67 -7.67
CA SER A 107 6.84 4.19 -6.60
C SER A 107 7.18 3.59 -5.22
N GLU A 108 7.50 2.30 -5.16
CA GLU A 108 7.94 1.62 -3.94
C GLU A 108 9.30 2.14 -3.49
N LEU A 109 10.25 2.34 -4.43
CA LEU A 109 11.55 2.95 -4.12
C LEU A 109 11.43 4.38 -3.59
N VAL A 110 10.57 5.21 -4.18
CA VAL A 110 10.32 6.58 -3.70
C VAL A 110 9.73 6.54 -2.29
N SER A 111 8.77 5.64 -2.04
CA SER A 111 8.16 5.50 -0.71
C SER A 111 9.19 5.04 0.32
N LEU A 112 10.05 4.06 -0.04
CA LEU A 112 11.14 3.58 0.80
C LEU A 112 12.12 4.72 1.13
N LEU A 113 12.46 5.55 0.15
CA LEU A 113 13.34 6.70 0.33
C LEU A 113 12.73 7.72 1.30
N ILE A 114 11.44 8.03 1.16
CA ILE A 114 10.71 8.93 2.08
C ILE A 114 10.75 8.37 3.51
N PHE A 115 10.45 7.08 3.70
CA PHE A 115 10.49 6.45 5.02
C PHE A 115 11.90 6.41 5.62
N ALA A 116 12.93 6.14 4.80
CA ALA A 116 14.32 6.15 5.23
C ALA A 116 14.76 7.55 5.71
N VAL A 117 14.37 8.60 4.97
CA VAL A 117 14.61 9.99 5.36
C VAL A 117 13.94 10.28 6.70
N ILE A 118 12.67 9.93 6.88
CA ILE A 118 11.95 10.14 8.15
C ILE A 118 12.65 9.43 9.32
N LEU A 119 13.10 8.19 9.13
CA LEU A 119 13.80 7.41 10.14
C LEU A 119 15.15 8.04 10.55
N ILE A 120 15.95 8.45 9.58
CA ILE A 120 17.27 9.03 9.82
C ILE A 120 17.11 10.39 10.51
N PHE A 121 16.29 11.29 9.96
CA PHE A 121 16.11 12.62 10.52
C PHE A 121 15.43 12.58 11.89
N GLY A 122 14.44 11.71 12.11
CA GLY A 122 13.78 11.55 13.40
C GLY A 122 14.73 11.22 14.55
N ARG A 123 15.79 10.44 14.27
CA ARG A 123 16.86 10.18 15.24
C ARG A 123 17.91 11.28 15.26
N GLN A 124 18.31 11.81 14.10
CA GLN A 124 19.34 12.84 13.98
C GLN A 124 18.98 14.10 14.78
N PHE A 125 17.74 14.60 14.64
CA PHE A 125 17.27 15.78 15.36
C PHE A 125 17.24 15.56 16.88
N ARG A 126 16.96 14.34 17.34
CA ARG A 126 17.03 14.01 18.77
C ARG A 126 18.47 13.95 19.28
N VAL A 127 19.34 13.20 18.59
CA VAL A 127 20.69 12.90 19.07
C VAL A 127 21.64 14.10 18.94
N TYR A 128 21.55 14.87 17.85
CA TYR A 128 22.51 15.94 17.55
C TYR A 128 21.99 17.34 17.85
N GLU A 129 20.68 17.58 17.67
CA GLU A 129 20.08 18.89 17.98
C GLU A 129 19.40 18.93 19.36
N GLY A 130 19.32 17.78 20.05
CA GLY A 130 18.71 17.68 21.38
C GLY A 130 17.17 17.80 21.38
N PHE A 131 16.52 17.68 20.23
CA PHE A 131 15.07 17.81 20.13
C PHE A 131 14.36 16.49 20.49
N GLU A 132 13.97 16.34 21.76
CA GLU A 132 13.36 15.12 22.30
C GLU A 132 12.06 14.69 21.62
N TYR A 133 11.31 15.64 21.07
CA TYR A 133 10.05 15.36 20.37
C TYR A 133 10.25 14.88 18.93
N ALA A 134 11.47 14.91 18.38
CA ALA A 134 11.72 14.52 16.99
C ALA A 134 11.21 13.12 16.63
N PRO A 135 11.44 12.06 17.44
CA PRO A 135 10.96 10.72 17.13
C PRO A 135 9.44 10.59 17.18
N HIS A 136 8.78 11.39 18.03
CA HIS A 136 7.31 11.40 18.15
C HIS A 136 6.67 11.96 16.88
N ILE A 137 7.22 13.08 16.39
CA ILE A 137 6.76 13.71 15.15
C ILE A 137 7.05 12.81 13.95
N ALA A 138 8.25 12.22 13.89
CA ALA A 138 8.62 11.27 12.85
C ALA A 138 7.67 10.06 12.82
N ALA A 139 7.32 9.51 13.98
CA ALA A 139 6.38 8.39 14.09
C ALA A 139 4.95 8.75 13.68
N LEU A 140 4.48 9.96 13.98
CA LEU A 140 3.18 10.45 13.54
C LEU A 140 3.14 10.63 12.02
N ILE A 141 4.17 11.26 11.45
CA ILE A 141 4.27 11.45 9.99
C ILE A 141 4.34 10.10 9.29
N SER A 142 5.17 9.17 9.77
CA SER A 142 5.30 7.86 9.15
C SER A 142 4.01 7.03 9.25
N GLY A 143 3.32 7.08 10.39
CA GLY A 143 2.05 6.38 10.58
C GLY A 143 0.93 6.94 9.72
N GLY A 144 0.82 8.27 9.66
CA GLY A 144 -0.13 8.96 8.80
C GLY A 144 0.13 8.69 7.32
N TYR A 145 1.39 8.74 6.90
CA TYR A 145 1.80 8.44 5.53
C TYR A 145 1.53 6.97 5.17
N MET A 146 1.84 6.03 6.07
CA MET A 146 1.51 4.60 5.89
C MET A 146 -0.01 4.38 5.77
N THR A 147 -0.80 5.02 6.63
CA THR A 147 -2.27 4.96 6.57
C THR A 147 -2.77 5.48 5.23
N TYR A 148 -2.24 6.62 4.77
CA TYR A 148 -2.59 7.20 3.47
C TYR A 148 -2.26 6.26 2.32
N LEU A 149 -1.06 5.67 2.31
CA LEU A 149 -0.63 4.74 1.26
C LEU A 149 -1.53 3.50 1.22
N LEU A 150 -1.79 2.87 2.37
CA LEU A 150 -2.64 1.67 2.46
C LEU A 150 -4.10 1.96 2.14
N TYR A 151 -4.62 3.15 2.50
CA TYR A 151 -5.99 3.54 2.20
C TYR A 151 -6.20 3.88 0.72
N LYS A 152 -5.26 4.62 0.12
CA LYS A 152 -5.35 5.07 -1.27
C LYS A 152 -4.92 3.99 -2.26
N TYR A 153 -3.92 3.19 -1.91
CA TYR A 153 -3.32 2.14 -2.75
C TYR A 153 -3.32 0.77 -2.05
N PRO A 154 -4.49 0.19 -1.74
CA PRO A 154 -4.61 -1.04 -0.95
C PRO A 154 -3.94 -2.27 -1.61
N THR A 155 -3.81 -2.28 -2.94
CA THR A 155 -3.15 -3.36 -3.70
C THR A 155 -1.70 -3.04 -4.08
N GLY A 156 -1.19 -1.85 -3.70
CA GLY A 156 0.10 -1.35 -4.17
C GLY A 156 0.13 -0.95 -5.65
N GLU A 157 -0.98 -1.14 -6.38
CA GLU A 157 -1.15 -0.61 -7.71
C GLU A 157 -1.58 0.85 -7.60
N TYR A 158 -0.64 1.73 -7.88
CA TYR A 158 -0.96 3.10 -8.27
C TYR A 158 -1.69 2.98 -9.59
N VAL A 159 -3.02 2.93 -9.53
CA VAL A 159 -3.86 3.08 -10.72
C VAL A 159 -3.55 4.47 -11.23
N VAL A 160 -2.61 4.56 -12.17
CA VAL A 160 -2.57 5.67 -13.11
C VAL A 160 -3.97 5.65 -13.71
N GLY A 161 -4.83 6.53 -13.20
CA GLY A 161 -6.02 6.86 -13.93
C GLY A 161 -5.49 7.29 -15.28
N ASN A 162 -5.77 6.50 -16.32
CA ASN A 162 -5.74 6.98 -17.69
C ASN A 162 -6.67 8.20 -17.72
N GLN A 163 -6.11 9.35 -17.35
CA GLN A 163 -6.68 10.65 -17.58
C GLN A 163 -6.07 11.09 -18.90
N LYS A 164 -6.81 10.70 -19.94
CA LYS A 164 -6.74 11.13 -21.35
C LYS A 164 -5.61 10.56 -22.19
#